data_AF-A0A6A6DPM3-F1
#
_entry.id   AF-A0A6A6DPM3-F1
#
_cell.length_a   1.000
_cell.length_b   1.000
_cell.length_c   1.000
_cell.angle_alpha   90.00
_cell.angle_beta   90.00
_cell.angle_gamma   90.00
#
_symmetry.space_group_name_H-M   'P 1'
#
loop_
_entity.id
_entity.type
_entity.pdbx_description
1 polymer ?
#
loop_
_entity_poly.entity_id
_entity_poly.type
_entity_poly.pdbx_seq_one_letter_code
_entity_poly.pdbx_strand_id
1 'polypeptide(L)'
;MGQVYREGNKRLASIIGLLSHKKLDIKILEAGAGTGSATNEVLKALNGQSMSRKYKEYVFTDITTSFLGQAEEKFKDFNGVSYATFDMEKPTTEQGLMNDFDLFLAANVVHVTSDIKKTLVNIRKLLKTGAKSPTQRGVNLGLWKLTRMLHGTFSDFWKGNADPHYPRRNGPFLSKEMWEAVLPETGFGGVDFFLDDYAGDNLSTTVIVATAVQQKPVPAAGPIGQYGLTVVSPLEYAAENALLSDSSPLIYPRLLFLVEVENPLFSSITSPEWQGLQYYMKEAESALWVTNGGLHTGQRPLYAMISAIARGLKTEMPNLRLGLLDLDDASMSAQNEAFKVIMILESVIANAEQPVIDTEFRLHNGMVHISRLEPDEELNADFQRRKELQRAPLPKPLAELRDTPLRLDIEKPGVFSTLFFREEEDFDATLGADQVEIEVKAAGINNKDIAVAAGKFHSNTFSDECSGVIDKVGASVADLRPGDRVFCQKFAKFGNLVRSEAHFCQKMDDTDTFEEMATMPIAFCTAIYGLEDLGRLGKGQTVLVQSATGGVGLAAIQIALAMGAEVFATVGTEGKKRALL
;
A
#
# COMPACT_ATOMS: atom_id res chain seq x y z
N MET A 1 -31.57 20.88 1.44
CA MET A 1 -31.58 19.66 0.58
C MET A 1 -30.25 18.94 0.56
N GLY A 2 -29.11 19.61 0.33
CA GLY A 2 -27.79 18.93 0.24
C GLY A 2 -27.44 18.03 1.43
N GLN A 3 -27.85 18.38 2.66
CA GLN A 3 -27.58 17.57 3.86
C GLN A 3 -28.34 16.22 3.86
N VAL A 4 -29.57 16.17 3.33
CA VAL A 4 -30.38 14.93 3.28
C VAL A 4 -29.82 13.96 2.24
N TYR A 5 -29.49 14.46 1.04
CA TYR A 5 -28.82 13.65 0.01
C TYR A 5 -27.47 13.10 0.49
N ARG A 6 -26.70 13.92 1.20
CA ARG A 6 -25.41 13.52 1.75
C ARG A 6 -25.55 12.38 2.76
N GLU A 7 -26.54 12.42 3.65
CA GLU A 7 -26.71 11.38 4.67
C GLU A 7 -27.20 10.05 4.07
N GLY A 8 -28.11 10.10 3.09
CA GLY A 8 -28.50 8.90 2.33
C GLY A 8 -27.31 8.28 1.59
N ASN A 9 -26.46 9.09 0.97
CA ASN A 9 -25.25 8.63 0.28
C ASN A 9 -24.22 8.02 1.25
N LYS A 10 -24.08 8.55 2.47
CA LYS A 10 -23.20 7.96 3.49
C LYS A 10 -23.67 6.58 3.95
N ARG A 11 -24.98 6.41 4.23
CA ARG A 11 -25.53 5.10 4.61
C ARG A 11 -25.33 4.06 3.52
N LEU A 12 -25.57 4.47 2.27
CA LEU A 12 -25.26 3.67 1.09
C LEU A 12 -23.77 3.28 1.07
N ALA A 13 -22.87 4.25 1.24
CA ALA A 13 -21.44 4.00 1.26
C ALA A 13 -21.02 3.03 2.37
N SER A 14 -21.63 3.10 3.57
CA SER A 14 -21.40 2.14 4.65
C SER A 14 -21.80 0.71 4.28
N ILE A 15 -22.97 0.52 3.65
CA ILE A 15 -23.41 -0.80 3.18
C ILE A 15 -22.45 -1.34 2.11
N ILE A 16 -22.05 -0.49 1.16
CA ILE A 16 -21.11 -0.89 0.11
C ILE A 16 -19.73 -1.21 0.70
N GLY A 17 -19.29 -0.47 1.71
CA GLY A 17 -18.10 -0.77 2.50
C GLY A 17 -18.17 -2.18 3.11
N LEU A 18 -19.28 -2.53 3.75
CA LEU A 18 -19.49 -3.88 4.31
C LEU A 18 -19.52 -4.97 3.23
N LEU A 19 -20.13 -4.70 2.07
CA LEU A 19 -20.13 -5.63 0.94
C LEU A 19 -18.71 -5.85 0.38
N SER A 20 -17.93 -4.78 0.28
CA SER A 20 -16.53 -4.83 -0.16
C SER A 20 -15.64 -5.57 0.84
N HIS A 21 -15.94 -5.47 2.14
CA HIS A 21 -15.21 -6.22 3.16
C HIS A 21 -15.42 -7.72 2.99
N LYS A 22 -16.65 -8.14 2.64
CA LYS A 22 -16.95 -9.54 2.33
C LYS A 22 -16.31 -10.01 1.02
N LYS A 23 -16.32 -9.19 -0.03
CA LYS A 23 -15.69 -9.48 -1.33
C LYS A 23 -14.84 -8.30 -1.80
N LEU A 24 -13.51 -8.44 -1.77
CA LEU A 24 -12.56 -7.34 -2.03
C LEU A 24 -12.44 -6.97 -3.52
N ASP A 25 -12.73 -7.88 -4.45
CA ASP A 25 -12.58 -7.70 -5.89
C ASP A 25 -13.90 -7.40 -6.61
N ILE A 26 -14.84 -6.74 -5.91
CA ILE A 26 -16.15 -6.39 -6.48
C ILE A 26 -16.02 -5.49 -7.72
N LYS A 27 -16.83 -5.81 -8.73
CA LYS A 27 -17.10 -4.93 -9.87
C LYS A 27 -18.43 -4.21 -9.67
N ILE A 28 -18.40 -2.89 -9.69
CA ILE A 28 -19.55 -2.03 -9.40
C ILE A 28 -19.93 -1.28 -10.68
N LEU A 29 -21.22 -1.26 -11.01
CA LEU A 29 -21.78 -0.34 -12.02
C LEU A 29 -22.73 0.64 -11.33
N GLU A 30 -22.47 1.93 -11.47
CA GLU A 30 -23.37 3.00 -11.02
C GLU A 30 -24.14 3.58 -12.20
N ALA A 31 -25.46 3.47 -12.18
CA ALA A 31 -26.35 4.07 -13.16
C ALA A 31 -26.85 5.45 -12.69
N GLY A 32 -26.88 6.40 -13.62
CA GLY A 32 -27.40 7.76 -13.38
C GLY A 32 -26.60 8.52 -12.33
N ALA A 33 -25.28 8.42 -12.37
CA ALA A 33 -24.42 8.99 -11.35
C ALA A 33 -24.42 10.55 -11.34
N GLY A 34 -24.77 11.19 -12.48
CA GLY A 34 -24.97 12.63 -12.60
C GLY A 34 -23.76 13.45 -12.13
N THR A 35 -23.94 14.26 -11.08
CA THR A 35 -22.86 15.08 -10.50
C THR A 35 -21.84 14.28 -9.66
N GLY A 36 -22.03 12.97 -9.52
CA GLY A 36 -21.16 12.07 -8.75
C GLY A 36 -21.28 12.23 -7.24
N SER A 37 -22.44 12.63 -6.73
CA SER A 37 -22.64 12.86 -5.29
C SER A 37 -22.57 11.56 -4.47
N ALA A 38 -23.12 10.46 -4.99
CA ALA A 38 -23.04 9.14 -4.37
C ALA A 38 -21.67 8.50 -4.64
N THR A 39 -21.22 8.55 -5.90
CA THR A 39 -19.86 8.14 -6.33
C THR A 39 -18.78 8.59 -5.36
N ASN A 40 -18.76 9.88 -4.99
CA ASN A 40 -17.76 10.44 -4.08
C ASN A 40 -17.75 9.80 -2.68
N GLU A 41 -18.91 9.54 -2.09
CA GLU A 41 -19.00 8.91 -0.77
C GLU A 41 -18.65 7.42 -0.85
N VAL A 42 -19.09 6.74 -1.90
CA VAL A 42 -18.84 5.32 -2.13
C VAL A 42 -17.36 5.04 -2.39
N LEU A 43 -16.74 5.77 -3.33
CA LEU A 43 -15.32 5.59 -3.64
C LEU A 43 -14.42 5.89 -2.43
N LYS A 44 -14.80 6.84 -1.55
CA LYS A 44 -14.11 7.09 -0.29
C LYS A 44 -14.23 5.91 0.68
N ALA A 45 -15.45 5.38 0.89
CA ALA A 45 -15.66 4.22 1.74
C ALA A 45 -14.92 2.95 1.25
N LEU A 46 -14.63 2.91 -0.05
CA LEU A 46 -13.89 1.84 -0.71
C LEU A 46 -12.38 2.08 -0.82
N ASN A 47 -11.84 3.14 -0.20
CA ASN A 47 -10.42 3.53 -0.29
C ASN A 47 -9.92 3.68 -1.73
N GLY A 48 -10.75 4.22 -2.64
CA GLY A 48 -10.45 4.22 -4.07
C GLY A 48 -9.21 5.02 -4.51
N GLN A 49 -8.71 5.93 -3.67
CA GLN A 49 -7.46 6.66 -3.92
C GLN A 49 -6.21 5.85 -3.53
N SER A 50 -6.36 4.79 -2.71
CA SER A 50 -5.25 3.91 -2.33
C SER A 50 -5.07 2.78 -3.34
N MET A 51 -3.85 2.25 -3.40
CA MET A 51 -3.55 0.98 -4.07
C MET A 51 -4.26 -0.20 -3.41
N SER A 52 -4.66 -0.06 -2.13
CA SER A 52 -5.40 -1.05 -1.36
C SER A 52 -6.93 -0.93 -1.47
N ARG A 53 -7.41 -0.27 -2.53
CA ARG A 53 -8.85 -0.10 -2.80
C ARG A 53 -9.63 -1.41 -2.70
N LYS A 54 -10.85 -1.34 -2.15
CA LYS A 54 -11.73 -2.49 -1.89
C LYS A 54 -12.66 -2.81 -3.07
N TYR A 55 -12.21 -2.58 -4.30
CA TYR A 55 -12.94 -2.90 -5.53
C TYR A 55 -12.00 -3.12 -6.69
N LYS A 56 -12.40 -3.98 -7.62
CA LYS A 56 -11.64 -4.23 -8.85
C LYS A 56 -11.89 -3.13 -9.88
N GLU A 57 -13.15 -2.79 -10.08
CA GLU A 57 -13.61 -1.88 -11.13
C GLU A 57 -14.88 -1.13 -10.68
N TYR A 58 -14.93 0.17 -10.94
CA TYR A 58 -16.09 1.03 -10.71
C TYR A 58 -16.49 1.72 -12.01
N VAL A 59 -17.63 1.36 -12.57
CA VAL A 59 -18.12 1.93 -13.82
C VAL A 59 -19.14 3.01 -13.51
N PHE A 60 -18.72 4.27 -13.67
CA PHE A 60 -19.57 5.45 -13.58
C PHE A 60 -20.37 5.58 -14.89
N THR A 61 -21.69 5.63 -14.80
CA THR A 61 -22.53 5.80 -15.99
C THR A 61 -23.62 6.85 -15.85
N ASP A 62 -23.96 7.46 -16.98
CA ASP A 62 -25.08 8.38 -17.14
C ASP A 62 -25.73 8.17 -18.52
N ILE A 63 -26.95 8.66 -18.73
CA ILE A 63 -27.67 8.50 -20.00
C ILE A 63 -26.98 9.28 -21.12
N THR A 64 -26.33 10.40 -20.78
CA THR A 64 -25.64 11.27 -21.72
C THR A 64 -24.18 11.49 -21.33
N THR A 65 -23.35 11.89 -22.29
CA THR A 65 -21.93 12.20 -22.05
C THR A 65 -21.69 13.49 -21.27
N SER A 66 -22.75 14.29 -21.03
CA SER A 66 -22.66 15.64 -20.46
C SER A 66 -21.99 15.70 -19.08
N PHE A 67 -22.17 14.66 -18.26
CA PHE A 67 -21.55 14.57 -16.92
C PHE A 67 -20.21 13.83 -16.91
N LEU A 68 -19.88 13.06 -17.95
CA LEU A 68 -18.73 12.15 -17.94
C LEU A 68 -17.39 12.90 -17.86
N GLY A 69 -17.21 13.96 -18.66
CA GLY A 69 -15.96 14.73 -18.65
C GLY A 69 -15.69 15.45 -17.32
N GLN A 70 -16.74 15.98 -16.68
CA GLN A 70 -16.61 16.58 -15.34
C GLN A 70 -16.36 15.52 -14.27
N ALA A 71 -16.95 14.34 -14.39
CA ALA A 71 -16.72 13.22 -13.49
C ALA A 71 -15.28 12.70 -13.61
N GLU A 72 -14.75 12.57 -14.82
CA GLU A 72 -13.37 12.13 -15.07
C GLU A 72 -12.34 13.04 -14.42
N GLU A 73 -12.48 14.36 -14.57
CA GLU A 73 -11.60 15.32 -13.88
C GLU A 73 -11.77 15.27 -12.36
N LYS A 74 -13.01 15.14 -11.87
CA LYS A 74 -13.33 15.12 -10.44
C LYS A 74 -12.80 13.86 -9.72
N PHE A 75 -12.78 12.72 -10.40
CA PHE A 75 -12.39 11.43 -9.83
C PHE A 75 -11.06 10.90 -10.39
N LYS A 76 -10.25 11.76 -11.03
CA LYS A 76 -8.95 11.38 -11.60
C LYS A 76 -7.97 10.75 -10.61
N ASP A 77 -8.07 11.12 -9.33
CA ASP A 77 -7.21 10.59 -8.26
C ASP A 77 -7.73 9.24 -7.71
N PHE A 78 -8.89 8.76 -8.18
CA PHE A 78 -9.44 7.46 -7.80
C PHE A 78 -9.07 6.41 -8.84
N ASN A 79 -8.52 5.29 -8.37
CA ASN A 79 -8.03 4.22 -9.21
C ASN A 79 -9.17 3.28 -9.65
N GLY A 80 -9.07 2.71 -10.85
CA GLY A 80 -10.01 1.68 -11.32
C GLY A 80 -11.44 2.20 -11.56
N VAL A 81 -11.60 3.49 -11.83
CA VAL A 81 -12.87 4.09 -12.27
C VAL A 81 -12.89 4.18 -13.79
N SER A 82 -13.98 3.75 -14.42
CA SER A 82 -14.22 3.89 -15.86
C SER A 82 -15.56 4.58 -16.11
N TYR A 83 -15.70 5.18 -17.29
CA TYR A 83 -16.85 6.03 -17.63
C TYR A 83 -17.52 5.52 -18.89
N ALA A 84 -18.84 5.37 -18.86
CA ALA A 84 -19.62 4.94 -20.02
C ALA A 84 -21.03 5.53 -20.01
N THR A 85 -21.70 5.53 -21.15
CA THR A 85 -23.13 5.86 -21.21
C THR A 85 -23.99 4.63 -20.93
N PHE A 86 -25.04 4.76 -20.13
CA PHE A 86 -25.98 3.68 -19.86
C PHE A 86 -27.39 4.20 -19.59
N ASP A 87 -28.35 3.60 -20.28
CA ASP A 87 -29.79 3.81 -20.15
C ASP A 87 -30.44 2.51 -19.67
N MET A 88 -30.91 2.51 -18.42
CA MET A 88 -31.51 1.35 -17.75
C MET A 88 -32.85 0.90 -18.36
N GLU A 89 -33.51 1.73 -19.18
CA GLU A 89 -34.76 1.37 -19.86
C GLU A 89 -34.54 0.60 -21.17
N LYS A 90 -33.30 0.60 -21.68
CA LYS A 90 -32.91 -0.07 -22.92
C LYS A 90 -32.21 -1.41 -22.65
N PRO A 91 -32.29 -2.38 -23.60
CA PRO A 91 -31.57 -3.64 -23.48
C PRO A 91 -30.07 -3.45 -23.29
N THR A 92 -29.46 -4.25 -22.41
CA THR A 92 -28.03 -4.15 -22.07
C THR A 92 -27.11 -4.57 -23.22
N THR A 93 -27.56 -5.54 -24.03
CA THR A 93 -26.85 -6.07 -25.21
C THR A 93 -26.60 -5.02 -26.29
N GLU A 94 -27.48 -4.02 -26.39
CA GLU A 94 -27.39 -2.94 -27.36
C GLU A 94 -26.44 -1.81 -26.92
N GLN A 95 -26.00 -1.84 -25.65
CA GLN A 95 -25.21 -0.79 -25.01
C GLN A 95 -23.77 -1.22 -24.70
N GLY A 96 -23.35 -2.40 -25.18
CA GLY A 96 -21.98 -2.91 -25.02
C GLY A 96 -21.62 -3.35 -23.59
N LEU A 97 -22.59 -3.43 -22.68
CA LEU A 97 -22.38 -3.88 -21.30
C LEU A 97 -22.69 -5.37 -21.16
N MET A 98 -21.73 -6.11 -20.62
CA MET A 98 -21.83 -7.54 -20.40
C MET A 98 -22.30 -7.88 -18.98
N ASN A 99 -22.71 -9.13 -18.80
CA ASN A 99 -23.06 -9.69 -17.49
C ASN A 99 -21.78 -9.98 -16.66
N ASP A 100 -21.16 -8.94 -16.10
CA ASP A 100 -19.90 -9.06 -15.36
C ASP A 100 -19.87 -8.26 -14.03
N PHE A 101 -21.01 -7.70 -13.60
CA PHE A 101 -21.05 -6.90 -12.38
C PHE A 101 -21.46 -7.71 -11.14
N ASP A 102 -20.83 -7.41 -10.01
CA ASP A 102 -21.13 -7.99 -8.71
C ASP A 102 -22.15 -7.15 -7.94
N LEU A 103 -22.13 -5.83 -8.16
CA LEU A 103 -23.00 -4.85 -7.52
C LEU A 103 -23.52 -3.84 -8.54
N PHE A 104 -24.83 -3.63 -8.54
CA PHE A 104 -25.48 -2.54 -9.28
C PHE A 104 -25.91 -1.45 -8.30
N LEU A 105 -25.46 -0.24 -8.58
CA LEU A 105 -25.75 0.95 -7.80
C LEU A 105 -26.61 1.91 -8.62
N ALA A 106 -27.66 2.45 -8.00
CA ALA A 106 -28.42 3.56 -8.51
C ALA A 106 -28.78 4.46 -7.33
N ALA A 107 -28.39 5.73 -7.35
CA ALA A 107 -28.68 6.66 -6.27
C ALA A 107 -29.71 7.69 -6.73
N ASN A 108 -30.98 7.50 -6.34
CA ASN A 108 -32.09 8.40 -6.70
C ASN A 108 -32.29 8.56 -8.22
N VAL A 109 -32.23 7.48 -9.01
CA VAL A 109 -32.45 7.58 -10.47
C VAL A 109 -33.41 6.55 -11.06
N VAL A 110 -33.67 5.43 -10.39
CA VAL A 110 -34.62 4.44 -10.91
C VAL A 110 -36.06 5.00 -10.95
N HIS A 111 -36.36 6.00 -10.12
CA HIS A 111 -37.69 6.60 -10.04
C HIS A 111 -38.08 7.36 -11.34
N VAL A 112 -37.13 7.76 -12.18
CA VAL A 112 -37.38 8.44 -13.47
C VAL A 112 -37.50 7.47 -14.66
N THR A 113 -37.80 6.18 -14.43
CA THR A 113 -38.12 5.23 -15.50
C THR A 113 -39.63 5.13 -15.73
N SER A 114 -40.02 4.77 -16.96
CA SER A 114 -41.43 4.62 -17.36
C SER A 114 -42.01 3.25 -17.04
N ASP A 115 -41.17 2.20 -16.97
CA ASP A 115 -41.56 0.83 -16.66
C ASP A 115 -40.54 0.21 -15.69
N ILE A 116 -40.92 0.08 -14.43
CA ILE A 116 -40.04 -0.42 -13.38
C ILE A 116 -39.68 -1.90 -13.58
N LYS A 117 -40.63 -2.70 -14.07
CA LYS A 117 -40.42 -4.14 -14.25
C LYS A 117 -39.39 -4.39 -15.35
N LYS A 118 -39.53 -3.71 -16.49
CA LYS A 118 -38.56 -3.74 -17.59
C LYS A 118 -37.19 -3.24 -17.14
N THR A 119 -37.15 -2.14 -16.39
CA THR A 119 -35.91 -1.57 -15.84
C THR A 119 -35.16 -2.59 -14.98
N LEU A 120 -35.84 -3.22 -14.02
CA LEU A 120 -35.24 -4.22 -13.13
C LEU A 120 -34.80 -5.48 -13.88
N VAL A 121 -35.54 -5.92 -14.90
CA VAL A 121 -35.11 -7.03 -15.77
C VAL A 121 -33.82 -6.69 -16.53
N ASN A 122 -33.66 -5.45 -17.01
CA ASN A 122 -32.42 -5.03 -17.66
C ASN A 122 -31.25 -4.99 -16.66
N ILE A 123 -31.47 -4.41 -15.47
CA ILE A 123 -30.47 -4.39 -14.39
C ILE A 123 -30.06 -5.83 -14.02
N ARG A 124 -31.04 -6.74 -13.92
CA ARG A 124 -30.78 -8.15 -13.59
C ARG A 124 -29.84 -8.81 -14.59
N LYS A 125 -29.87 -8.44 -15.88
CA LYS A 125 -28.99 -9.01 -16.91
C LYS A 125 -27.53 -8.55 -16.80
N LEU A 126 -27.25 -7.43 -16.11
CA LEU A 126 -25.89 -6.95 -15.85
C LEU A 126 -25.19 -7.68 -14.70
N LEU A 127 -25.98 -8.22 -13.77
CA LEU A 127 -25.50 -8.88 -12.57
C LEU A 127 -25.20 -10.36 -12.82
N LYS A 128 -23.98 -10.78 -12.42
CA LYS A 128 -23.49 -12.17 -12.58
C LYS A 128 -24.55 -13.17 -12.10
N THR A 129 -24.77 -14.24 -12.87
CA THR A 129 -25.68 -15.33 -12.49
C THR A 129 -24.88 -16.58 -12.08
N GLY A 130 -25.01 -17.03 -10.84
CA GLY A 130 -24.41 -18.29 -10.42
C GLY A 130 -24.38 -18.52 -8.92
N ALA A 131 -24.37 -19.79 -8.49
CA ALA A 131 -24.07 -20.25 -7.13
C ALA A 131 -22.67 -19.85 -6.61
N LYS A 132 -21.97 -18.97 -7.33
CA LYS A 132 -20.53 -18.66 -7.22
C LYS A 132 -20.21 -17.40 -6.41
N SER A 133 -21.18 -16.75 -5.78
CA SER A 133 -20.92 -15.58 -4.93
C SER A 133 -22.13 -15.24 -4.05
N PRO A 134 -22.12 -15.55 -2.74
CA PRO A 134 -23.18 -15.17 -1.78
C PRO A 134 -23.16 -13.66 -1.41
N THR A 135 -22.75 -12.79 -2.34
CA THR A 135 -22.58 -11.33 -2.17
C THR A 135 -23.23 -10.51 -3.30
N GLN A 136 -24.08 -11.12 -4.12
CA GLN A 136 -24.71 -10.44 -5.26
C GLN A 136 -25.91 -9.61 -4.79
N ARG A 137 -25.67 -8.37 -4.38
CA ARG A 137 -26.71 -7.45 -3.91
C ARG A 137 -26.88 -6.29 -4.88
N GLY A 138 -28.09 -5.81 -5.07
CA GLY A 138 -28.43 -4.71 -5.95
C GLY A 138 -29.65 -3.91 -5.49
N VAL A 139 -29.65 -2.65 -5.91
CA VAL A 139 -30.72 -1.63 -5.93
C VAL A 139 -30.98 -0.83 -4.65
N ASN A 140 -30.32 0.35 -4.54
CA ASN A 140 -30.67 1.44 -3.61
C ASN A 140 -31.76 2.34 -4.22
N LEU A 141 -32.84 2.63 -3.48
CA LEU A 141 -33.98 3.40 -3.95
C LEU A 141 -34.54 4.28 -2.82
N GLY A 142 -34.15 5.54 -2.80
CA GLY A 142 -34.68 6.51 -1.85
C GLY A 142 -36.17 6.82 -2.10
N LEU A 143 -37.00 6.62 -1.09
CA LEU A 143 -38.37 7.13 -0.97
C LEU A 143 -38.34 8.60 -0.50
N TRP A 144 -39.11 9.49 -1.11
CA TRP A 144 -39.20 10.90 -0.68
C TRP A 144 -40.64 11.44 -0.64
N LYS A 145 -41.05 12.03 0.51
CA LYS A 145 -42.31 12.80 0.65
C LYS A 145 -42.16 14.30 0.32
N LEU A 146 -40.96 14.87 0.44
CA LEU A 146 -40.70 16.33 0.38
C LEU A 146 -40.46 16.93 -1.04
N THR A 147 -40.32 16.09 -2.07
CA THR A 147 -39.93 16.55 -3.43
C THR A 147 -41.09 17.00 -4.31
N ARG A 148 -42.35 16.69 -3.95
CA ARG A 148 -43.53 17.06 -4.77
C ARG A 148 -43.63 18.56 -5.03
N MET A 149 -43.36 19.38 -4.02
CA MET A 149 -43.51 20.84 -4.11
C MET A 149 -42.44 21.51 -4.98
N LEU A 150 -41.26 20.89 -5.13
CA LEU A 150 -40.09 21.49 -5.77
C LEU A 150 -39.80 20.93 -7.16
N HIS A 151 -40.01 19.62 -7.34
CA HIS A 151 -39.69 18.92 -8.59
C HIS A 151 -40.93 18.47 -9.36
N GLY A 152 -42.13 18.62 -8.80
CA GLY A 152 -43.39 18.28 -9.46
C GLY A 152 -43.69 19.08 -10.74
N THR A 153 -42.92 20.14 -11.02
CA THR A 153 -42.99 20.90 -12.27
C THR A 153 -42.18 20.27 -13.41
N PHE A 154 -41.27 19.33 -13.13
CA PHE A 154 -40.51 18.64 -14.17
C PHE A 154 -41.31 17.44 -14.71
N SER A 155 -41.37 17.28 -16.03
CA SER A 155 -42.12 16.18 -16.68
C SER A 155 -41.59 14.80 -16.27
N ASP A 156 -40.27 14.66 -16.12
CA ASP A 156 -39.63 13.39 -15.76
C ASP A 156 -39.99 12.92 -14.35
N PHE A 157 -40.39 13.85 -13.46
CA PHE A 157 -40.89 13.53 -12.12
C PHE A 157 -42.19 12.71 -12.16
N TRP A 158 -42.93 12.73 -13.27
CA TRP A 158 -44.20 12.02 -13.43
C TRP A 158 -44.11 10.87 -14.42
N LYS A 159 -42.91 10.53 -14.90
CA LYS A 159 -42.70 9.51 -15.94
C LYS A 159 -43.23 8.12 -15.55
N GLY A 160 -43.21 7.80 -14.25
CA GLY A 160 -43.80 6.57 -13.70
C GLY A 160 -45.32 6.47 -13.75
N ASN A 161 -46.05 7.53 -14.15
CA ASN A 161 -47.49 7.45 -14.40
C ASN A 161 -47.82 6.56 -15.61
N ALA A 162 -46.88 6.43 -16.55
CA ALA A 162 -47.02 5.60 -17.74
C ALA A 162 -46.76 4.10 -17.46
N ASP A 163 -46.36 3.75 -16.24
CA ASP A 163 -46.02 2.38 -15.87
C ASP A 163 -47.26 1.46 -15.95
N PRO A 164 -47.23 0.40 -16.77
CA PRO A 164 -48.40 -0.44 -17.04
C PRO A 164 -48.79 -1.33 -15.86
N HIS A 165 -47.85 -1.62 -14.95
CA HIS A 165 -48.03 -2.59 -13.87
C HIS A 165 -47.95 -1.95 -12.49
N TYR A 166 -47.09 -0.95 -12.31
CA TYR A 166 -46.84 -0.26 -11.05
C TYR A 166 -46.98 1.27 -11.20
N PRO A 167 -48.19 1.79 -11.50
CA PRO A 167 -48.40 3.20 -11.79
C PRO A 167 -48.16 4.08 -10.56
N ARG A 168 -47.28 5.06 -10.72
CA ARG A 168 -46.78 5.94 -9.66
C ARG A 168 -47.54 7.29 -9.59
N ARG A 169 -48.86 7.20 -9.39
CA ARG A 169 -49.79 8.35 -9.48
C ARG A 169 -49.60 9.40 -8.39
N ASN A 170 -49.05 9.01 -7.27
CA ASN A 170 -48.84 9.86 -6.10
C ASN A 170 -47.40 10.42 -6.05
N GLY A 171 -46.66 10.40 -7.16
CA GLY A 171 -45.26 10.86 -7.23
C GLY A 171 -44.32 9.75 -7.68
N PRO A 172 -43.05 10.06 -7.98
CA PRO A 172 -42.19 9.21 -8.81
C PRO A 172 -41.69 7.92 -8.17
N PHE A 173 -41.89 7.75 -6.87
CA PHE A 173 -41.29 6.66 -6.09
C PHE A 173 -42.30 5.52 -5.89
N LEU A 174 -41.80 4.29 -5.94
CA LEU A 174 -42.53 3.10 -5.50
C LEU A 174 -42.62 3.09 -3.97
N SER A 175 -43.75 2.61 -3.43
CA SER A 175 -43.86 2.34 -1.99
C SER A 175 -43.07 1.08 -1.59
N LYS A 176 -42.88 0.84 -0.28
CA LYS A 176 -42.18 -0.36 0.20
C LYS A 176 -42.89 -1.64 -0.24
N GLU A 177 -44.21 -1.65 -0.19
CA GLU A 177 -45.06 -2.77 -0.62
C GLU A 177 -44.91 -3.03 -2.12
N MET A 178 -44.79 -1.97 -2.93
CA MET A 178 -44.53 -2.10 -4.37
C MET A 178 -43.12 -2.65 -4.64
N TRP A 179 -42.12 -2.29 -3.83
CA TRP A 179 -40.77 -2.88 -3.91
C TRP A 179 -40.76 -4.37 -3.59
N GLU A 180 -41.42 -4.76 -2.52
CA GLU A 180 -41.56 -6.15 -2.10
C GLU A 180 -42.29 -6.99 -3.16
N ALA A 181 -43.25 -6.40 -3.87
CA ALA A 181 -43.98 -7.07 -4.96
C ALA A 181 -43.15 -7.22 -6.25
N VAL A 182 -42.47 -6.16 -6.70
CA VAL A 182 -41.85 -6.14 -8.04
C VAL A 182 -40.52 -6.90 -8.14
N LEU A 183 -39.74 -6.93 -7.05
CA LEU A 183 -38.40 -7.55 -7.06
C LEU A 183 -38.45 -9.07 -7.34
N PRO A 184 -39.32 -9.86 -6.71
CA PRO A 184 -39.50 -11.28 -7.02
C PRO A 184 -39.85 -11.56 -8.49
N GLU A 185 -40.64 -10.68 -9.11
CA GLU A 185 -41.06 -10.83 -10.52
C GLU A 185 -39.96 -10.55 -11.54
N THR A 186 -38.82 -9.99 -11.10
CA THR A 186 -37.78 -9.44 -11.99
C THR A 186 -36.43 -10.15 -11.86
N GLY A 187 -36.42 -11.31 -11.20
CA GLY A 187 -35.21 -12.14 -11.03
C GLY A 187 -34.39 -11.82 -9.79
N PHE A 188 -34.97 -11.10 -8.83
CA PHE A 188 -34.42 -10.90 -7.49
C PHE A 188 -35.17 -11.77 -6.47
N GLY A 189 -34.57 -12.05 -5.32
CA GLY A 189 -35.15 -12.88 -4.26
C GLY A 189 -36.21 -12.18 -3.40
N GLY A 190 -36.38 -10.87 -3.58
CA GLY A 190 -37.14 -9.97 -2.70
C GLY A 190 -36.25 -8.87 -2.13
N VAL A 191 -36.79 -8.11 -1.17
CA VAL A 191 -36.01 -7.13 -0.40
C VAL A 191 -35.29 -7.85 0.73
N ASP A 192 -33.97 -7.69 0.81
CA ASP A 192 -33.17 -8.23 1.92
C ASP A 192 -33.41 -7.42 3.20
N PHE A 193 -33.36 -6.09 3.08
CA PHE A 193 -33.75 -5.15 4.15
C PHE A 193 -33.94 -3.73 3.60
N PHE A 194 -34.66 -2.91 4.39
CA PHE A 194 -34.72 -1.46 4.26
C PHE A 194 -33.86 -0.82 5.33
N LEU A 195 -33.08 0.19 4.97
CA LEU A 195 -32.37 1.05 5.92
C LEU A 195 -32.92 2.47 5.83
N ASP A 196 -33.90 2.73 6.69
CA ASP A 196 -34.58 4.01 6.82
C ASP A 196 -33.71 5.05 7.54
N ASP A 197 -33.91 6.33 7.21
CA ASP A 197 -33.16 7.42 7.82
C ASP A 197 -33.71 7.94 9.14
N TYR A 198 -35.04 7.88 9.31
CA TYR A 198 -35.76 8.23 10.52
C TYR A 198 -36.84 7.19 10.80
N ALA A 199 -37.17 7.01 12.08
CA ALA A 199 -38.26 6.13 12.49
C ALA A 199 -39.64 6.74 12.16
N GLY A 200 -40.61 5.88 11.83
CA GLY A 200 -41.99 6.27 11.59
C GLY A 200 -42.21 7.02 10.27
N ASP A 201 -43.18 7.93 10.25
CA ASP A 201 -43.66 8.57 9.03
C ASP A 201 -42.78 9.71 8.47
N ASN A 202 -41.75 10.11 9.22
CA ASN A 202 -40.84 11.22 8.90
C ASN A 202 -39.64 10.80 8.02
N LEU A 203 -39.77 9.66 7.33
CA LEU A 203 -38.78 9.14 6.39
C LEU A 203 -38.46 10.16 5.28
N SER A 204 -37.17 10.50 5.13
CA SER A 204 -36.70 11.34 4.03
C SER A 204 -35.92 10.56 2.98
N THR A 205 -35.28 9.46 3.35
CA THR A 205 -34.49 8.56 2.48
C THR A 205 -34.50 7.13 3.03
N THR A 206 -34.45 6.14 2.15
CA THR A 206 -34.19 4.73 2.52
C THR A 206 -33.15 4.15 1.57
N VAL A 207 -32.27 3.29 2.10
CA VAL A 207 -31.49 2.39 1.26
C VAL A 207 -32.25 1.08 1.15
N ILE A 208 -32.36 0.54 -0.06
CA ILE A 208 -32.91 -0.79 -0.32
C ILE A 208 -31.75 -1.69 -0.74
N VAL A 209 -31.83 -2.95 -0.35
CA VAL A 209 -30.88 -3.98 -0.77
C VAL A 209 -31.68 -5.20 -1.19
N ALA A 210 -31.42 -5.73 -2.38
CA ALA A 210 -32.06 -6.94 -2.90
C ALA A 210 -31.02 -7.88 -3.51
N THR A 211 -31.17 -9.18 -3.31
CA THR A 211 -30.23 -10.17 -3.86
C THR A 211 -30.72 -10.69 -5.20
N ALA A 212 -29.85 -10.70 -6.21
CA ALA A 212 -30.15 -11.29 -7.50
C ALA A 212 -30.14 -12.83 -7.40
N VAL A 213 -31.20 -13.49 -7.87
CA VAL A 213 -31.33 -14.96 -7.78
C VAL A 213 -31.20 -15.60 -9.15
N GLN A 214 -30.63 -16.80 -9.23
CA GLN A 214 -30.87 -17.67 -10.37
C GLN A 214 -32.31 -18.17 -10.28
N GLN A 215 -33.09 -18.05 -11.36
CA GLN A 215 -34.27 -18.90 -11.53
C GLN A 215 -33.79 -20.34 -11.72
N LYS A 216 -33.43 -21.02 -10.63
CA LYS A 216 -33.45 -22.49 -10.61
C LYS A 216 -34.92 -22.89 -10.41
N PRO A 217 -35.43 -23.96 -11.05
CA PRO A 217 -36.59 -24.65 -10.51
C PRO A 217 -36.24 -24.93 -9.06
N VAL A 218 -37.12 -24.55 -8.13
CA VAL A 218 -37.05 -25.06 -6.76
C VAL A 218 -36.80 -26.56 -6.91
N PRO A 219 -35.65 -27.11 -6.49
CA PRO A 219 -35.58 -28.55 -6.32
C PRO A 219 -36.75 -28.82 -5.39
N ALA A 220 -37.77 -29.52 -5.88
CA ALA A 220 -38.88 -29.98 -5.06
C ALA A 220 -38.24 -30.40 -3.76
N ALA A 221 -38.61 -29.77 -2.64
CA ALA A 221 -37.99 -29.98 -1.36
C ALA A 221 -37.91 -31.49 -1.16
N GLY A 222 -36.75 -32.05 -1.51
CA GLY A 222 -36.41 -33.39 -1.12
C GLY A 222 -36.50 -33.33 0.40
N PRO A 223 -36.93 -34.41 1.05
CA PRO A 223 -36.77 -34.45 2.50
C PRO A 223 -35.34 -33.97 2.77
N ILE A 224 -35.19 -33.00 3.67
CA ILE A 224 -33.88 -32.66 4.22
C ILE A 224 -33.37 -34.00 4.72
N GLY A 225 -32.57 -34.67 3.89
CA GLY A 225 -31.95 -35.91 4.27
C GLY A 225 -31.13 -35.52 5.47
N GLN A 226 -31.45 -36.08 6.63
CA GLN A 226 -30.58 -36.02 7.78
C GLN A 226 -29.26 -36.67 7.37
N TYR A 227 -28.38 -35.91 6.72
CA TYR A 227 -26.95 -36.19 6.75
C TYR A 227 -26.56 -35.86 8.18
N GLY A 228 -26.39 -36.89 9.00
CA GLY A 228 -26.11 -36.73 10.41
C GLY A 228 -24.83 -35.93 10.65
N LEU A 229 -24.74 -35.42 11.88
CA LEU A 229 -23.66 -34.60 12.37
C LEU A 229 -23.04 -35.33 13.56
N THR A 230 -21.72 -35.53 13.53
CA THR A 230 -20.99 -36.05 14.68
C THR A 230 -20.49 -34.88 15.52
N VAL A 231 -20.86 -34.83 16.79
CA VAL A 231 -20.41 -33.80 17.73
C VAL A 231 -19.23 -34.36 18.51
N VAL A 232 -18.06 -33.74 18.36
CA VAL A 232 -16.87 -34.09 19.15
C VAL A 232 -16.84 -33.19 20.37
N SER A 233 -17.13 -33.74 21.54
CA SER A 233 -17.20 -32.98 22.79
C SER A 233 -17.03 -33.87 24.01
N PRO A 234 -16.44 -33.37 25.12
CA PRO A 234 -16.45 -34.07 26.41
C PRO A 234 -17.84 -34.10 27.07
N LEU A 235 -18.81 -33.32 26.56
CA LEU A 235 -20.19 -33.28 27.07
C LEU A 235 -21.13 -34.12 26.19
N GLU A 236 -22.12 -34.74 26.80
CA GLU A 236 -23.16 -35.47 26.07
C GLU A 236 -24.21 -34.51 25.49
N TYR A 237 -24.40 -34.57 24.17
CA TYR A 237 -25.49 -33.89 23.45
C TYR A 237 -26.49 -34.90 22.88
N ALA A 238 -27.65 -34.43 22.43
CA ALA A 238 -28.66 -35.27 21.79
C ALA A 238 -28.26 -35.79 20.38
N ALA A 239 -27.09 -35.37 19.88
CA ALA A 239 -26.50 -35.86 18.63
C ALA A 239 -25.54 -37.03 18.88
N GLU A 240 -24.99 -37.62 17.82
CA GLU A 240 -23.96 -38.64 17.95
C GLU A 240 -22.67 -38.01 18.51
N ASN A 241 -22.35 -38.34 19.77
CA ASN A 241 -21.19 -37.79 20.46
C ASN A 241 -19.96 -38.66 20.26
N ALA A 242 -18.82 -38.03 20.06
CA ALA A 242 -17.51 -38.66 19.96
C ALA A 242 -16.53 -37.99 20.92
N LEU A 243 -15.61 -38.77 21.49
CA LEU A 243 -14.56 -38.28 22.39
C LEU A 243 -13.21 -38.28 21.68
N LEU A 244 -12.39 -37.25 21.92
CA LEU A 244 -11.01 -37.24 21.42
C LEU A 244 -10.15 -38.33 22.09
N SER A 245 -10.39 -38.60 23.37
CA SER A 245 -9.59 -39.56 24.15
C SER A 245 -9.90 -41.03 23.85
N ASP A 246 -11.07 -41.31 23.26
CA ASP A 246 -11.54 -42.65 22.91
C ASP A 246 -12.17 -42.62 21.51
N SER A 247 -11.31 -42.55 20.49
CA SER A 247 -11.74 -42.33 19.13
C SER A 247 -12.44 -43.56 18.55
N SER A 248 -13.71 -43.44 18.19
CA SER A 248 -14.51 -44.46 17.51
C SER A 248 -14.69 -44.18 16.01
N PRO A 249 -14.99 -45.19 15.18
CA PRO A 249 -15.37 -44.99 13.78
C PRO A 249 -16.51 -43.99 13.61
N LEU A 250 -16.38 -43.09 12.63
CA LEU A 250 -17.40 -42.09 12.32
C LEU A 250 -18.58 -42.71 11.56
N ILE A 251 -19.80 -42.47 12.03
CA ILE A 251 -21.02 -42.73 11.23
C ILE A 251 -21.21 -41.61 10.21
N TYR A 252 -20.90 -40.36 10.58
CA TYR A 252 -21.00 -39.20 9.69
C TYR A 252 -19.66 -38.43 9.60
N PRO A 253 -19.17 -38.13 8.38
CA PRO A 253 -17.91 -37.41 8.17
C PRO A 253 -18.06 -35.87 8.27
N ARG A 254 -19.20 -35.39 8.80
CA ARG A 254 -19.45 -33.97 9.12
C ARG A 254 -19.27 -33.78 10.62
N LEU A 255 -18.29 -32.98 11.02
CA LEU A 255 -17.90 -32.83 12.42
C LEU A 255 -18.21 -31.43 12.97
N LEU A 256 -18.69 -31.39 14.21
CA LEU A 256 -18.73 -30.18 15.03
C LEU A 256 -17.87 -30.38 16.27
N PHE A 257 -16.74 -29.68 16.35
CA PHE A 257 -15.85 -29.72 17.51
C PHE A 257 -16.28 -28.68 18.53
N LEU A 258 -16.70 -29.15 19.71
CA LEU A 258 -17.05 -28.33 20.88
C LEU A 258 -16.08 -28.57 22.05
N VAL A 259 -14.92 -29.18 21.78
CA VAL A 259 -13.90 -29.55 22.78
C VAL A 259 -13.23 -28.34 23.45
N GLU A 260 -13.27 -27.16 22.81
CA GLU A 260 -12.70 -25.92 23.33
C GLU A 260 -13.77 -24.86 23.68
N VAL A 261 -15.00 -25.28 23.99
CA VAL A 261 -16.04 -24.36 24.51
C VAL A 261 -15.79 -24.04 25.99
N GLU A 262 -15.33 -25.02 26.77
CA GLU A 262 -15.05 -24.85 28.21
C GLU A 262 -13.58 -24.58 28.50
N ASN A 263 -12.65 -25.37 27.93
CA ASN A 263 -11.22 -25.33 28.27
C ASN A 263 -10.34 -25.33 27.01
N PRO A 264 -9.17 -24.66 27.00
CA PRO A 264 -8.26 -24.64 25.85
C PRO A 264 -7.51 -25.98 25.73
N LEU A 265 -7.91 -26.81 24.76
CA LEU A 265 -7.43 -28.18 24.54
C LEU A 265 -5.91 -28.21 24.36
N PHE A 266 -5.38 -27.37 23.48
CA PHE A 266 -3.97 -27.46 23.07
C PHE A 266 -2.96 -27.04 24.15
N SER A 267 -3.43 -26.42 25.24
CA SER A 267 -2.57 -26.08 26.37
C SER A 267 -2.18 -27.30 27.22
N SER A 268 -2.98 -28.38 27.15
CA SER A 268 -2.83 -29.57 27.99
C SER A 268 -3.25 -30.86 27.28
N ILE A 269 -3.14 -30.91 25.95
CA ILE A 269 -3.60 -32.04 25.15
C ILE A 269 -2.81 -33.32 25.49
N THR A 270 -3.53 -34.42 25.68
CA THR A 270 -2.94 -35.73 25.99
C THR A 270 -2.63 -36.52 24.71
N SER A 271 -1.77 -37.54 24.81
CA SER A 271 -1.44 -38.40 23.66
C SER A 271 -2.66 -39.09 23.03
N PRO A 272 -3.62 -39.65 23.80
CA PRO A 272 -4.85 -40.21 23.22
C PRO A 272 -5.69 -39.15 22.48
N GLU A 273 -5.87 -37.97 23.07
CA GLU A 273 -6.63 -36.88 22.42
C GLU A 273 -5.98 -36.39 21.14
N TRP A 274 -4.64 -36.32 21.11
CA TRP A 274 -3.89 -35.99 19.90
C TRP A 274 -4.10 -37.03 18.81
N GLN A 275 -4.08 -38.33 19.15
CA GLN A 275 -4.35 -39.40 18.20
C GLN A 275 -5.80 -39.35 17.69
N GLY A 276 -6.77 -39.09 18.56
CA GLY A 276 -8.16 -38.90 18.17
C GLY A 276 -8.35 -37.70 17.24
N LEU A 277 -7.68 -36.58 17.51
CA LEU A 277 -7.69 -35.41 16.64
C LEU A 277 -7.14 -35.75 15.24
N GLN A 278 -6.01 -36.46 15.18
CA GLN A 278 -5.42 -36.91 13.91
C GLN A 278 -6.37 -37.83 13.14
N TYR A 279 -7.03 -38.76 13.83
CA TYR A 279 -8.01 -39.66 13.23
C TYR A 279 -9.20 -38.89 12.67
N TYR A 280 -9.87 -38.08 13.48
CA TYR A 280 -11.09 -37.38 13.07
C TYR A 280 -10.85 -36.35 11.97
N MET A 281 -9.73 -35.61 12.01
CA MET A 281 -9.42 -34.67 10.92
C MET A 281 -9.16 -35.41 9.60
N LYS A 282 -8.60 -36.62 9.63
CA LYS A 282 -8.34 -37.45 8.44
C LYS A 282 -9.62 -38.01 7.81
N GLU A 283 -10.58 -38.40 8.64
CA GLU A 283 -11.84 -39.01 8.19
C GLU A 283 -12.94 -37.98 7.87
N ALA A 284 -12.80 -36.74 8.33
CA ALA A 284 -13.79 -35.68 8.10
C ALA A 284 -13.78 -35.18 6.64
N GLU A 285 -14.98 -35.05 6.07
CA GLU A 285 -15.22 -34.28 4.85
C GLU A 285 -15.41 -32.79 5.13
N SER A 286 -15.97 -32.48 6.31
CA SER A 286 -16.13 -31.10 6.78
C SER A 286 -16.11 -31.04 8.30
N ALA A 287 -15.62 -29.93 8.83
CA ALA A 287 -15.56 -29.68 10.26
C ALA A 287 -15.80 -28.20 10.57
N LEU A 288 -16.60 -27.92 11.60
CA LEU A 288 -16.64 -26.61 12.26
C LEU A 288 -16.04 -26.74 13.66
N TRP A 289 -15.02 -25.95 13.97
CA TRP A 289 -14.43 -25.90 15.30
C TRP A 289 -14.89 -24.66 16.04
N VAL A 290 -15.47 -24.86 17.23
CA VAL A 290 -16.02 -23.79 18.06
C VAL A 290 -15.15 -23.59 19.29
N THR A 291 -14.69 -22.36 19.50
CA THR A 291 -13.98 -21.93 20.70
C THR A 291 -14.79 -20.90 21.46
N ASN A 292 -14.50 -20.73 22.75
CA ASN A 292 -15.00 -19.62 23.56
C ASN A 292 -13.81 -18.82 24.08
N GLY A 293 -13.09 -18.13 23.18
CA GLY A 293 -11.88 -17.39 23.51
C GLY A 293 -12.09 -15.89 23.72
N GLY A 294 -13.20 -15.32 23.25
CA GLY A 294 -13.37 -13.87 23.20
C GLY A 294 -12.24 -13.17 22.42
N LEU A 295 -11.77 -13.82 21.35
CA LEU A 295 -10.59 -13.43 20.57
C LEU A 295 -10.81 -12.14 19.77
N HIS A 296 -12.06 -11.72 19.56
CA HIS A 296 -12.37 -10.40 18.99
C HIS A 296 -11.73 -9.27 19.82
N THR A 297 -11.80 -9.39 21.14
CA THR A 297 -11.23 -8.44 22.10
C THR A 297 -9.93 -8.93 22.75
N GLY A 298 -9.43 -10.11 22.36
CA GLY A 298 -8.19 -10.68 22.87
C GLY A 298 -8.26 -11.18 24.32
N GLN A 299 -9.41 -11.67 24.80
CA GLN A 299 -9.60 -12.04 26.21
C GLN A 299 -8.82 -13.30 26.64
N ARG A 300 -8.99 -14.42 25.92
CA ARG A 300 -8.37 -15.71 26.28
C ARG A 300 -7.52 -16.23 25.12
N PRO A 301 -6.25 -15.81 25.01
CA PRO A 301 -5.41 -16.11 23.85
C PRO A 301 -5.09 -17.59 23.65
N LEU A 302 -5.16 -18.44 24.68
CA LEU A 302 -4.90 -19.88 24.56
C LEU A 302 -5.89 -20.59 23.62
N TYR A 303 -7.12 -20.08 23.49
CA TYR A 303 -8.12 -20.61 22.54
C TYR A 303 -7.78 -20.28 21.08
N ALA A 304 -6.78 -19.42 20.82
CA ALA A 304 -6.36 -19.12 19.46
C ALA A 304 -5.43 -20.20 18.85
N MET A 305 -4.93 -21.15 19.63
CA MET A 305 -3.94 -22.15 19.18
C MET A 305 -4.45 -22.98 17.98
N ILE A 306 -5.74 -23.33 17.95
CA ILE A 306 -6.36 -24.02 16.81
C ILE A 306 -6.23 -23.23 15.51
N SER A 307 -6.16 -21.89 15.55
CA SER A 307 -6.11 -21.06 14.34
C SER A 307 -4.90 -21.38 13.47
N ALA A 308 -3.73 -21.60 14.08
CA ALA A 308 -2.52 -21.96 13.34
C ALA A 308 -2.59 -23.40 12.79
N ILE A 309 -3.07 -24.34 13.61
CA ILE A 309 -3.24 -25.74 13.22
C ILE A 309 -4.21 -25.86 12.04
N ALA A 310 -5.36 -25.19 12.12
CA ALA A 310 -6.36 -25.17 11.05
C ALA A 310 -5.83 -24.60 9.74
N ARG A 311 -4.98 -23.57 9.78
CA ARG A 311 -4.33 -23.02 8.58
C ARG A 311 -3.33 -24.02 7.97
N GLY A 312 -2.59 -24.75 8.79
CA GLY A 312 -1.72 -25.84 8.34
C GLY A 312 -2.53 -26.96 7.69
N LEU A 313 -3.57 -27.46 8.38
CA LEU A 313 -4.45 -28.51 7.88
C LEU A 313 -5.13 -28.14 6.56
N LYS A 314 -5.65 -26.91 6.42
CA LYS A 314 -6.25 -26.45 5.15
C LYS A 314 -5.25 -26.45 3.99
N THR A 315 -3.97 -26.22 4.28
CA THR A 315 -2.90 -26.24 3.27
C THR A 315 -2.54 -27.67 2.87
N GLU A 316 -2.51 -28.59 3.84
CA GLU A 316 -2.10 -29.98 3.63
C GLU A 316 -3.24 -30.91 3.17
N MET A 317 -4.49 -30.56 3.49
CA MET A 317 -5.67 -31.39 3.29
C MET A 317 -6.74 -30.65 2.46
N PRO A 318 -6.57 -30.53 1.14
CA PRO A 318 -7.46 -29.75 0.28
C PRO A 318 -8.90 -30.29 0.22
N ASN A 319 -9.13 -31.55 0.59
CA ASN A 319 -10.46 -32.17 0.63
C ASN A 319 -11.22 -31.89 1.95
N LEU A 320 -10.53 -31.39 2.98
CA LEU A 320 -11.14 -31.09 4.28
C LEU A 320 -11.70 -29.66 4.28
N ARG A 321 -13.03 -29.53 4.40
CA ARG A 321 -13.68 -28.23 4.56
C ARG A 321 -13.75 -27.84 6.04
N LEU A 322 -12.77 -27.06 6.49
CA LEU A 322 -12.62 -26.67 7.89
C LEU A 322 -13.02 -25.20 8.13
N GLY A 323 -13.94 -24.96 9.05
CA GLY A 323 -14.30 -23.63 9.57
C GLY A 323 -13.94 -23.48 11.04
N LEU A 324 -13.65 -22.25 11.47
CA LEU A 324 -13.46 -21.88 12.88
C LEU A 324 -14.49 -20.83 13.27
N LEU A 325 -15.10 -20.98 14.45
CA LEU A 325 -15.96 -19.98 15.06
C LEU A 325 -15.51 -19.73 16.50
N ASP A 326 -15.10 -18.50 16.79
CA ASP A 326 -14.85 -18.08 18.17
C ASP A 326 -16.06 -17.34 18.76
N LEU A 327 -16.43 -17.72 19.98
CA LEU A 327 -17.48 -17.12 20.78
C LEU A 327 -16.89 -16.23 21.88
N ASP A 328 -17.73 -15.31 22.38
CA ASP A 328 -17.48 -14.54 23.59
C ASP A 328 -18.52 -14.84 24.69
N ASP A 329 -18.31 -14.28 25.88
CA ASP A 329 -19.19 -14.52 27.04
C ASP A 329 -20.63 -14.03 26.80
N ALA A 330 -20.80 -12.97 26.00
CA ALA A 330 -22.12 -12.48 25.61
C ALA A 330 -22.86 -13.49 24.72
N SER A 331 -22.16 -14.11 23.78
CA SER A 331 -22.67 -15.18 22.92
C SER A 331 -23.02 -16.42 23.72
N MET A 332 -22.18 -16.78 24.69
CA MET A 332 -22.43 -17.89 25.61
C MET A 332 -23.63 -17.63 26.53
N SER A 333 -23.92 -16.37 26.85
CA SER A 333 -25.13 -15.98 27.58
C SER A 333 -26.39 -16.06 26.69
N ALA A 334 -26.24 -15.83 25.38
CA ALA A 334 -27.29 -15.88 24.37
C ALA A 334 -27.28 -17.20 23.57
N GLN A 335 -27.30 -18.35 24.28
CA GLN A 335 -27.06 -19.68 23.70
C GLN A 335 -27.93 -20.01 22.49
N ASN A 336 -29.21 -19.64 22.49
CA ASN A 336 -30.12 -19.91 21.37
C ASN A 336 -29.68 -19.20 20.07
N GLU A 337 -29.19 -17.96 20.18
CA GLU A 337 -28.71 -17.22 19.01
C GLU A 337 -27.34 -17.73 18.56
N ALA A 338 -26.45 -18.03 19.51
CA ALA A 338 -25.15 -18.64 19.20
C ALA A 338 -25.34 -20.00 18.50
N PHE A 339 -26.26 -20.84 18.96
CA PHE A 339 -26.57 -22.12 18.34
C PHE A 339 -27.09 -21.98 16.90
N LYS A 340 -27.98 -21.02 16.63
CA LYS A 340 -28.42 -20.71 15.26
C LYS A 340 -27.24 -20.35 14.37
N VAL A 341 -26.34 -19.50 14.85
CA VAL A 341 -25.13 -19.09 14.11
C VAL A 341 -24.21 -20.29 13.85
N ILE A 342 -23.95 -21.12 14.86
CA ILE A 342 -23.15 -22.35 14.74
C ILE A 342 -23.71 -23.24 13.63
N MET A 343 -25.02 -23.52 13.65
CA MET A 343 -25.66 -24.39 12.66
C MET A 343 -25.69 -23.78 11.25
N ILE A 344 -25.84 -22.46 11.14
CA ILE A 344 -25.76 -21.76 9.85
C ILE A 344 -24.35 -21.88 9.28
N LEU A 345 -23.31 -21.61 10.08
CA LEU A 345 -21.92 -21.68 9.61
C LEU A 345 -21.48 -23.12 9.30
N GLU A 346 -21.87 -24.09 10.13
CA GLU A 346 -21.63 -25.51 9.85
C GLU A 346 -22.23 -25.90 8.50
N SER A 347 -23.49 -25.55 8.26
CA SER A 347 -24.17 -25.84 7.00
C SER A 347 -23.49 -25.15 5.81
N VAL A 348 -23.03 -23.91 5.97
CA VAL A 348 -22.29 -23.18 4.92
C VAL A 348 -20.98 -23.88 4.58
N ILE A 349 -20.22 -24.33 5.58
CA ILE A 349 -18.95 -25.04 5.37
C ILE A 349 -19.18 -26.43 4.77
N ALA A 350 -20.14 -27.18 5.29
CA ALA A 350 -20.41 -28.56 4.89
C ALA A 350 -21.12 -28.70 3.52
N ASN A 351 -21.83 -27.67 3.06
CA ASN A 351 -22.54 -27.70 1.77
C ASN A 351 -21.86 -26.83 0.70
N ALA A 352 -20.65 -26.35 0.96
CA ALA A 352 -19.93 -25.53 -0.01
C ALA A 352 -19.58 -26.33 -1.27
N GLU A 353 -20.15 -25.95 -2.42
CA GLU A 353 -19.83 -26.49 -3.75
C GLU A 353 -18.47 -25.99 -4.27
N GLN A 354 -17.90 -24.96 -3.64
CA GLN A 354 -16.64 -24.30 -3.98
C GLN A 354 -15.86 -24.00 -2.69
N PRO A 355 -14.53 -23.80 -2.76
CA PRO A 355 -13.75 -23.40 -1.59
C PRO A 355 -14.34 -22.16 -0.92
N VAL A 356 -14.71 -22.28 0.36
CA VAL A 356 -15.19 -21.15 1.14
C VAL A 356 -14.00 -20.23 1.41
N ILE A 357 -14.10 -18.97 0.98
CA ILE A 357 -13.04 -17.97 1.20
C ILE A 357 -12.93 -17.65 2.69
N ASP A 358 -14.07 -17.39 3.32
CA ASP A 358 -14.18 -17.07 4.74
C ASP A 358 -14.34 -18.34 5.57
N THR A 359 -13.35 -18.67 6.39
CA THR A 359 -13.36 -19.89 7.21
C THR A 359 -12.92 -19.65 8.64
N GLU A 360 -12.74 -18.39 9.03
CA GLU A 360 -12.43 -17.96 10.39
C GLU A 360 -13.43 -16.87 10.78
N PHE A 361 -14.26 -17.17 11.77
CA PHE A 361 -15.38 -16.34 12.20
C PHE A 361 -15.25 -16.01 13.68
N ARG A 362 -15.78 -14.84 14.07
CA ARG A 362 -15.92 -14.44 15.48
C ARG A 362 -17.34 -13.95 15.72
N LEU A 363 -18.07 -14.54 16.65
CA LEU A 363 -19.36 -14.03 17.10
C LEU A 363 -19.12 -13.08 18.27
N HIS A 364 -19.43 -11.81 18.06
CA HIS A 364 -19.29 -10.77 19.07
C HIS A 364 -20.52 -9.88 19.06
N ASN A 365 -21.17 -9.72 20.22
CA ASN A 365 -22.41 -8.94 20.37
C ASN A 365 -23.50 -9.30 19.34
N GLY A 366 -23.70 -10.59 19.08
CA GLY A 366 -24.70 -11.09 18.12
C GLY A 366 -24.36 -10.86 16.64
N MET A 367 -23.16 -10.36 16.33
CA MET A 367 -22.68 -10.15 14.96
C MET A 367 -21.51 -11.06 14.63
N VAL A 368 -21.58 -11.70 13.46
CA VAL A 368 -20.49 -12.52 12.92
C VAL A 368 -19.49 -11.61 12.21
N HIS A 369 -18.24 -11.67 12.65
CA HIS A 369 -17.11 -10.95 12.09
C HIS A 369 -16.20 -11.91 11.32
N ILE A 370 -15.59 -11.41 10.25
CA ILE A 370 -14.55 -12.07 9.47
C ILE A 370 -13.26 -11.26 9.58
N SER A 371 -12.11 -11.91 9.40
CA SER A 371 -10.82 -11.24 9.45
C SER A 371 -10.34 -10.87 8.05
N ARG A 372 -9.73 -9.69 7.92
CA ARG A 372 -9.04 -9.22 6.71
C ARG A 372 -7.69 -8.63 7.11
N LEU A 373 -6.69 -8.79 6.25
CA LEU A 373 -5.43 -8.08 6.36
C LEU A 373 -5.56 -6.77 5.58
N GLU A 374 -5.45 -5.63 6.26
CA GLU A 374 -5.50 -4.32 5.64
C GLU A 374 -4.20 -3.56 5.92
N PRO A 375 -3.69 -2.76 4.96
CA PRO A 375 -2.52 -1.93 5.19
C PRO A 375 -2.89 -0.79 6.14
N ASP A 376 -1.99 -0.52 7.09
CA ASP A 376 -2.07 0.65 7.94
C ASP A 376 -1.36 1.82 7.27
N GLU A 377 -2.12 2.64 6.54
CA GLU A 377 -1.58 3.76 5.75
C GLU A 377 -0.93 4.82 6.65
N GLU A 378 -1.41 5.01 7.88
CA GLU A 378 -0.84 5.98 8.81
C GLU A 378 0.52 5.50 9.33
N LEU A 379 0.60 4.25 9.78
CA LEU A 379 1.84 3.64 10.21
C LEU A 379 2.85 3.56 9.06
N ASN A 380 2.40 3.23 7.85
CA ASN A 380 3.25 3.23 6.66
C ASN A 380 3.78 4.63 6.34
N ALA A 381 2.93 5.66 6.39
CA ALA A 381 3.35 7.04 6.15
C ALA A 381 4.33 7.53 7.23
N ASP A 382 4.11 7.18 8.49
CA ASP A 382 5.05 7.51 9.58
C ASP A 382 6.38 6.78 9.41
N PHE A 383 6.36 5.49 9.04
CA PHE A 383 7.57 4.74 8.72
C PHE A 383 8.36 5.39 7.57
N GLN A 384 7.70 5.78 6.49
CA GLN A 384 8.37 6.48 5.37
C GLN A 384 8.93 7.83 5.82
N ARG A 385 8.15 8.62 6.57
CA ARG A 385 8.60 9.91 7.10
C ARG A 385 9.83 9.76 8.00
N ARG A 386 9.84 8.77 8.90
CA ARG A 386 11.01 8.47 9.75
C ARG A 386 12.22 8.06 8.93
N LYS A 387 12.01 7.25 7.89
CA LYS A 387 13.08 6.82 6.97
C LYS A 387 13.65 7.99 6.16
N GLU A 388 12.80 8.92 5.74
CA GLU A 388 13.21 10.16 5.04
C GLU A 388 13.94 11.13 6.00
N LEU A 389 13.40 11.34 7.20
CA LEU A 389 14.02 12.18 8.24
C LEU A 389 15.37 11.63 8.72
N GLN A 390 15.55 10.31 8.77
CA GLN A 390 16.83 9.68 9.09
C GLN A 390 17.89 9.84 8.00
N ARG A 391 17.50 10.20 6.78
CA ARG A 391 18.42 10.34 5.63
C ARG A 391 18.64 11.77 5.18
N ALA A 392 17.78 12.72 5.56
CA ALA A 392 17.94 14.10 5.15
C ALA A 392 19.11 14.76 5.91
N PRO A 393 20.12 15.32 5.23
CA PRO A 393 21.16 16.08 5.90
C PRO A 393 20.55 17.27 6.64
N LEU A 394 20.80 17.37 7.93
CA LEU A 394 20.29 18.45 8.77
C LEU A 394 21.18 19.69 8.60
N PRO A 395 20.61 20.88 8.37
CA PRO A 395 21.38 22.11 8.39
C PRO A 395 21.90 22.34 9.82
N LYS A 396 23.21 22.27 10.00
CA LYS A 396 23.90 22.62 11.25
C LYS A 396 24.84 23.80 11.01
N PRO A 397 24.94 24.76 11.94
CA PRO A 397 25.98 25.78 11.89
C PRO A 397 27.37 25.12 11.90
N LEU A 398 28.25 25.51 10.97
CA LEU A 398 29.61 24.97 10.91
C LEU A 398 30.39 25.19 12.22
N ALA A 399 30.05 26.24 12.98
CA ALA A 399 30.62 26.51 14.30
C ALA A 399 30.40 25.38 15.32
N GLU A 400 29.27 24.67 15.24
CA GLU A 400 28.96 23.54 16.14
C GLU A 400 29.73 22.27 15.79
N LEU A 401 30.31 22.20 14.58
CA LEU A 401 30.98 21.03 14.05
C LEU A 401 32.49 21.23 13.87
N ARG A 402 33.06 22.33 14.40
CA ARG A 402 34.48 22.68 14.20
C ARG A 402 35.42 21.59 14.69
N ASP A 403 35.13 21.01 15.84
CA ASP A 403 35.94 19.98 16.48
C ASP A 403 35.51 18.56 16.07
N THR A 404 34.53 18.44 15.18
CA THR A 404 34.05 17.16 14.66
C THR A 404 34.75 16.89 13.33
N PRO A 405 35.47 15.77 13.17
CA PRO A 405 36.03 15.38 11.88
C PRO A 405 34.92 15.10 10.87
N LEU A 406 34.89 15.84 9.77
CA LEU A 406 33.89 15.74 8.72
C LEU A 406 34.51 15.31 7.40
N ARG A 407 33.68 14.74 6.53
CA ARG A 407 33.96 14.49 5.11
C ARG A 407 32.74 14.77 4.25
N LEU A 408 32.97 15.15 2.99
CA LEU A 408 31.94 15.24 1.97
C LEU A 408 31.54 13.84 1.49
N ASP A 409 30.24 13.65 1.31
CA ASP A 409 29.65 12.45 0.73
C ASP A 409 28.52 12.82 -0.25
N ILE A 410 28.11 11.86 -1.08
CA ILE A 410 27.04 12.02 -2.07
C ILE A 410 26.09 10.83 -1.99
N GLU A 411 24.79 11.10 -1.78
CA GLU A 411 23.80 10.01 -1.70
C GLU A 411 23.58 9.37 -3.08
N LYS A 412 23.51 10.20 -4.14
CA LYS A 412 23.23 9.76 -5.52
C LYS A 412 24.21 10.39 -6.51
N PRO A 413 25.26 9.65 -6.94
CA PRO A 413 26.16 10.10 -8.00
C PRO A 413 25.37 10.56 -9.24
N GLY A 414 25.74 11.72 -9.78
CA GLY A 414 25.03 12.39 -10.88
C GLY A 414 23.97 13.41 -10.44
N VAL A 415 23.57 13.42 -9.16
CA VAL A 415 22.61 14.38 -8.60
C VAL A 415 23.30 15.26 -7.55
N PHE A 416 23.89 16.37 -7.98
CA PHE A 416 24.70 17.27 -7.15
C PHE A 416 23.97 17.84 -5.91
N SER A 417 22.64 17.94 -5.95
CA SER A 417 21.85 18.38 -4.78
C SER A 417 21.83 17.36 -3.63
N THR A 418 22.42 16.18 -3.81
CA THR A 418 22.55 15.14 -2.78
C THR A 418 23.93 15.11 -2.13
N LEU A 419 24.75 16.13 -2.34
CA LEU A 419 26.01 16.33 -1.62
C LEU A 419 25.73 16.80 -0.19
N PHE A 420 26.42 16.20 0.78
CA PHE A 420 26.33 16.58 2.19
C PHE A 420 27.62 16.25 2.96
N PHE A 421 27.80 16.84 4.13
CA PHE A 421 28.87 16.48 5.05
C PHE A 421 28.38 15.45 6.07
N ARG A 422 29.22 14.47 6.38
CA ARG A 422 29.03 13.53 7.50
C ARG A 422 30.29 13.40 8.32
N GLU A 423 30.16 12.88 9.53
CA GLU A 423 31.29 12.60 10.41
C GLU A 423 32.21 11.52 9.81
N GLU A 424 33.52 11.65 10.02
CA GLU A 424 34.51 10.65 9.64
C GLU A 424 34.69 9.65 10.79
N GLU A 425 34.00 8.51 10.67
CA GLU A 425 33.94 7.45 11.70
C GLU A 425 35.31 6.88 12.10
N ASP A 426 36.29 6.88 11.18
CA ASP A 426 37.63 6.31 11.41
C ASP A 426 38.61 7.31 12.07
N PHE A 427 38.17 8.53 12.39
CA PHE A 427 39.06 9.59 12.87
C PHE A 427 39.47 9.44 14.36
N ASP A 428 38.76 8.60 15.13
CA ASP A 428 39.09 8.30 16.53
C ASP A 428 40.31 7.37 16.71
N ALA A 429 40.82 6.78 15.61
CA ALA A 429 42.02 5.96 15.65
C ALA A 429 43.24 6.77 16.14
N THR A 430 44.21 6.12 16.79
CA THR A 430 45.47 6.76 17.17
C THR A 430 46.23 7.22 15.92
N LEU A 431 46.76 8.45 15.93
CA LEU A 431 47.57 8.99 14.84
C LEU A 431 48.80 8.11 14.60
N GLY A 432 49.06 7.75 13.33
CA GLY A 432 50.22 6.95 12.95
C GLY A 432 51.55 7.64 13.30
N ALA A 433 52.60 6.86 13.56
CA ALA A 433 53.89 7.40 14.00
C ALA A 433 54.55 8.34 12.98
N ASP A 434 54.32 8.13 11.69
CA ASP A 434 54.83 8.92 10.56
C ASP A 434 53.79 9.87 9.96
N GLN A 435 52.64 10.01 10.62
CA GLN A 435 51.52 10.83 10.14
C GLN A 435 51.48 12.21 10.80
N VAL A 436 50.82 13.14 10.11
CA VAL A 436 50.41 14.43 10.64
C VAL A 436 48.91 14.60 10.47
N GLU A 437 48.30 15.31 11.40
CA GLU A 437 46.92 15.77 11.34
C GLU A 437 46.90 17.24 10.96
N ILE A 438 46.09 17.60 9.97
CA ILE A 438 46.05 18.92 9.34
C ILE A 438 44.65 19.47 9.48
N GLU A 439 44.53 20.65 10.09
CA GLU A 439 43.33 21.48 10.01
C GLU A 439 43.28 22.17 8.65
N VAL A 440 42.40 21.68 7.78
CA VAL A 440 42.31 22.12 6.39
C VAL A 440 41.74 23.53 6.32
N LYS A 441 42.43 24.41 5.60
CA LYS A 441 42.00 25.79 5.33
C LYS A 441 41.53 25.97 3.89
N ALA A 442 42.16 25.27 2.94
CA ALA A 442 41.72 25.22 1.55
C ALA A 442 41.95 23.82 0.95
N ALA A 443 41.06 23.40 0.06
CA ALA A 443 41.15 22.12 -0.65
C ALA A 443 40.98 22.34 -2.16
N GLY A 444 41.83 21.71 -2.96
CA GLY A 444 41.75 21.78 -4.43
C GLY A 444 40.63 20.90 -4.98
N ILE A 445 40.00 21.35 -6.07
CA ILE A 445 39.00 20.58 -6.83
C ILE A 445 39.60 20.20 -8.19
N ASN A 446 39.69 18.91 -8.46
CA ASN A 446 40.24 18.38 -9.70
C ASN A 446 39.15 17.79 -10.61
N ASN A 447 39.47 17.61 -11.91
CA ASN A 447 38.54 17.04 -12.89
C ASN A 447 38.04 15.64 -12.50
N LYS A 448 38.88 14.88 -11.79
CA LYS A 448 38.53 13.58 -11.21
C LYS A 448 37.36 13.72 -10.24
N ASP A 449 37.39 14.69 -9.33
CA ASP A 449 36.35 14.89 -8.31
C ASP A 449 34.99 15.18 -8.95
N ILE A 450 34.97 16.00 -10.00
CA ILE A 450 33.76 16.31 -10.77
C ILE A 450 33.25 15.05 -11.48
N ALA A 451 34.14 14.25 -12.06
CA ALA A 451 33.76 13.01 -12.74
C ALA A 451 33.17 11.97 -11.77
N VAL A 452 33.72 11.89 -10.55
CA VAL A 452 33.19 11.04 -9.47
C VAL A 452 31.81 11.54 -9.03
N ALA A 453 31.68 12.83 -8.71
CA ALA A 453 30.40 13.42 -8.31
C ALA A 453 29.31 13.29 -9.40
N ALA A 454 29.70 13.35 -10.68
CA ALA A 454 28.81 13.16 -11.82
C ALA A 454 28.48 11.69 -12.15
N GLY A 455 29.02 10.71 -11.40
CA GLY A 455 28.82 9.28 -11.66
C GLY A 455 29.51 8.76 -12.92
N LYS A 456 30.48 9.50 -13.47
CA LYS A 456 31.26 9.13 -14.67
C LYS A 456 32.54 8.37 -14.36
N PHE A 457 32.94 8.33 -13.09
CA PHE A 457 34.14 7.65 -12.63
C PHE A 457 33.86 6.93 -11.30
N HIS A 458 34.24 5.66 -11.19
CA HIS A 458 34.04 4.87 -9.97
C HIS A 458 35.23 5.10 -9.02
N SER A 459 35.05 5.98 -8.04
CA SER A 459 36.00 6.20 -6.96
C SER A 459 35.26 6.62 -5.69
N ASN A 460 35.80 6.26 -4.53
CA ASN A 460 35.32 6.72 -3.23
C ASN A 460 36.21 7.84 -2.65
N THR A 461 37.13 8.38 -3.46
CA THR A 461 38.03 9.47 -3.08
C THR A 461 37.59 10.77 -3.74
N PHE A 462 37.43 11.79 -2.90
CA PHE A 462 37.23 13.19 -3.26
C PHE A 462 38.42 13.98 -2.74
N SER A 463 38.80 15.03 -3.48
CA SER A 463 39.92 15.95 -3.27
C SER A 463 41.25 15.28 -2.91
N ASP A 464 42.22 15.45 -3.81
CA ASP A 464 43.54 14.81 -3.71
C ASP A 464 44.62 15.80 -3.22
N GLU A 465 44.23 16.99 -2.78
CA GLU A 465 45.13 18.05 -2.31
C GLU A 465 44.46 19.04 -1.36
N CYS A 466 45.23 19.53 -0.39
CA CYS A 466 44.80 20.60 0.51
C CYS A 466 45.98 21.40 1.06
N SER A 467 45.67 22.54 1.67
CA SER A 467 46.58 23.33 2.50
C SER A 467 45.92 23.67 3.83
N GLY A 468 46.73 23.80 4.88
CA GLY A 468 46.23 23.97 6.23
C GLY A 468 47.31 24.12 7.28
N VAL A 469 46.93 23.92 8.53
CA VAL A 469 47.81 24.05 9.69
C VAL A 469 47.93 22.69 10.36
N ILE A 470 49.15 22.29 10.73
CA ILE A 470 49.36 21.05 11.49
C ILE A 470 48.72 21.18 12.88
N ASP A 471 47.81 20.28 13.22
CA ASP A 471 47.24 20.14 14.57
C ASP A 471 48.07 19.16 15.41
N LYS A 472 48.38 17.99 14.85
CA LYS A 472 49.14 16.92 15.55
C LYS A 472 50.20 16.30 14.66
N VAL A 473 51.24 15.75 15.29
CA VAL A 473 52.31 15.02 14.61
C VAL A 473 52.55 13.68 15.31
N GLY A 474 52.84 12.66 14.51
CA GLY A 474 53.24 11.34 14.98
C GLY A 474 54.64 11.33 15.57
N ALA A 475 54.94 10.32 16.39
CA ALA A 475 56.17 10.24 17.17
C ALA A 475 57.48 10.18 16.33
N SER A 476 57.39 9.77 15.06
CA SER A 476 58.52 9.66 14.13
C SER A 476 58.67 10.87 13.21
N VAL A 477 57.78 11.88 13.31
CA VAL A 477 57.83 13.08 12.47
C VAL A 477 58.77 14.11 13.11
N ALA A 478 59.88 14.42 12.42
CA ALA A 478 60.91 15.33 12.92
C ALA A 478 60.82 16.75 12.33
N ASP A 479 60.40 16.87 11.06
CA ASP A 479 60.54 18.12 10.30
C ASP A 479 59.31 19.03 10.37
N LEU A 480 58.18 18.52 10.85
CA LEU A 480 56.91 19.24 11.01
C LEU A 480 56.52 19.27 12.49
N ARG A 481 55.87 20.36 12.92
CA ARG A 481 55.33 20.51 14.27
C ARG A 481 53.95 21.16 14.25
N PRO A 482 53.14 20.99 15.33
CA PRO A 482 51.90 21.72 15.48
C PRO A 482 52.06 23.23 15.27
N GLY A 483 51.12 23.83 14.53
CA GLY A 483 51.14 25.24 14.13
C GLY A 483 51.86 25.54 12.82
N ASP A 484 52.64 24.61 12.27
CA ASP A 484 53.25 24.80 10.96
C ASP A 484 52.18 24.89 9.86
N ARG A 485 52.37 25.83 8.92
CA ARG A 485 51.51 25.98 7.73
C ARG A 485 52.04 25.08 6.63
N VAL A 486 51.18 24.23 6.07
CA VAL A 486 51.57 23.22 5.09
C VAL A 486 50.61 23.13 3.92
N PHE A 487 51.10 22.60 2.81
CA PHE A 487 50.30 22.08 1.70
C PHE A 487 50.70 20.64 1.45
N CYS A 488 49.74 19.81 1.04
CA CYS A 488 49.98 18.37 0.91
C CYS A 488 49.18 17.72 -0.22
N GLN A 489 49.76 16.64 -0.75
CA GLN A 489 49.12 15.74 -1.69
C GLN A 489 48.54 14.54 -0.94
N LYS A 490 47.28 14.62 -0.49
CA LYS A 490 46.58 13.52 0.19
C LYS A 490 45.09 13.58 -0.11
N PHE A 491 44.42 12.43 -0.01
CA PHE A 491 42.97 12.26 -0.11
C PHE A 491 42.23 13.02 0.99
N ALA A 492 42.07 14.33 0.81
CA ALA A 492 41.22 15.17 1.61
C ALA A 492 39.81 14.99 1.07
N LYS A 493 38.95 14.20 1.72
CA LYS A 493 37.54 13.98 1.32
C LYS A 493 36.68 15.26 1.49
N PHE A 494 37.20 16.43 1.08
CA PHE A 494 36.80 17.77 1.46
C PHE A 494 36.55 17.92 2.97
N GLY A 495 37.31 17.17 3.78
CA GLY A 495 37.19 17.21 5.23
C GLY A 495 37.83 18.45 5.85
N ASN A 496 37.35 18.83 7.04
CA ASN A 496 37.95 19.90 7.85
C ASN A 496 39.25 19.46 8.56
N LEU A 497 39.38 18.16 8.84
CA LEU A 497 40.55 17.54 9.43
C LEU A 497 41.03 16.38 8.55
N VAL A 498 42.31 16.37 8.21
CA VAL A 498 42.91 15.36 7.33
C VAL A 498 44.16 14.78 7.98
N ARG A 499 44.35 13.46 7.87
CA ARG A 499 45.58 12.79 8.27
C ARG A 499 46.36 12.34 7.04
N SER A 500 47.64 12.68 7.00
CA SER A 500 48.55 12.36 5.90
C SER A 500 49.89 11.88 6.44
N GLU A 501 50.61 11.07 5.67
CA GLU A 501 52.02 10.79 5.94
C GLU A 501 52.81 12.10 5.79
N ALA A 502 53.75 12.34 6.71
CA ALA A 502 54.48 13.62 6.78
C ALA A 502 55.25 13.94 5.50
N HIS A 503 55.72 12.93 4.77
CA HIS A 503 56.49 13.11 3.53
C HIS A 503 55.66 13.63 2.34
N PHE A 504 54.33 13.58 2.41
CA PHE A 504 53.44 14.21 1.42
C PHE A 504 53.15 15.68 1.72
N CYS A 505 53.67 16.21 2.83
CA CYS A 505 53.44 17.57 3.28
C CYS A 505 54.69 18.42 3.07
N GLN A 506 54.50 19.67 2.65
CA GLN A 506 55.57 20.66 2.52
C GLN A 506 55.19 21.91 3.30
N LYS A 507 56.18 22.55 3.93
CA LYS A 507 55.97 23.81 4.65
C LYS A 507 55.72 24.93 3.65
N MET A 508 54.78 25.79 4.00
CA MET A 508 54.51 27.05 3.31
C MET A 508 55.50 28.11 3.78
N ASP A 509 55.85 29.03 2.88
CA ASP A 509 56.56 30.26 3.25
C ASP A 509 55.60 31.24 3.96
N ASP A 510 56.17 32.19 4.71
CA ASP A 510 55.38 33.15 5.48
C ASP A 510 54.45 34.00 4.60
N THR A 511 54.85 34.25 3.35
CA THR A 511 54.09 35.06 2.38
C THR A 511 53.01 34.29 1.63
N ASP A 512 53.02 32.97 1.67
CA ASP A 512 52.08 32.14 0.92
C ASP A 512 50.66 32.27 1.47
N THR A 513 49.64 32.12 0.62
CA THR A 513 48.25 31.94 1.06
C THR A 513 47.81 30.48 0.98
N PHE A 514 46.82 30.09 1.78
CA PHE A 514 46.32 28.71 1.77
C PHE A 514 45.70 28.38 0.42
N GLU A 515 44.93 29.30 -0.15
CA GLU A 515 44.23 29.17 -1.42
C GLU A 515 45.20 28.97 -2.58
N GLU A 516 46.29 29.73 -2.64
CA GLU A 516 47.32 29.56 -3.67
C GLU A 516 48.00 28.19 -3.54
N MET A 517 48.44 27.82 -2.34
CA MET A 517 49.19 26.58 -2.14
C MET A 517 48.33 25.33 -2.28
N ALA A 518 47.01 25.41 -2.10
CA ALA A 518 46.10 24.30 -2.37
C ALA A 518 46.00 23.95 -3.87
N THR A 519 46.49 24.82 -4.78
CA THR A 519 46.47 24.58 -6.24
C THR A 519 47.73 23.89 -6.77
N MET A 520 48.75 23.73 -5.93
CA MET A 520 50.09 23.31 -6.33
C MET A 520 50.28 21.79 -6.39
N PRO A 521 49.91 20.98 -5.37
CA PRO A 521 50.33 19.59 -5.24
C PRO A 521 50.06 18.72 -6.47
N ILE A 522 48.80 18.57 -6.87
CA ILE A 522 48.44 17.64 -7.95
C ILE A 522 48.96 18.15 -9.28
N ALA A 523 48.85 19.45 -9.54
CA ALA A 523 49.30 20.06 -10.79
C ALA A 523 50.80 19.88 -11.01
N PHE A 524 51.63 20.24 -10.03
CA PHE A 524 53.08 20.21 -10.14
C PHE A 524 53.66 18.81 -10.00
N CYS A 525 53.17 17.98 -9.07
CA CYS A 525 53.64 16.58 -8.99
C CYS A 525 53.34 15.81 -10.27
N THR A 526 52.15 16.02 -10.88
CA THR A 526 51.82 15.40 -12.17
C THR A 526 52.72 15.91 -13.29
N ALA A 527 53.00 17.21 -13.34
CA ALA A 527 53.87 17.81 -14.35
C ALA A 527 55.33 17.32 -14.23
N ILE A 528 55.89 17.34 -13.02
CA ILE A 528 57.26 16.88 -12.74
C ILE A 528 57.37 15.40 -13.10
N TYR A 529 56.48 14.55 -12.57
CA TYR A 529 56.52 13.12 -12.85
C TYR A 529 56.36 12.80 -14.35
N GLY A 530 55.45 13.52 -15.03
CA GLY A 530 55.21 13.34 -16.46
C GLY A 530 56.39 13.78 -17.34
N LEU A 531 57.00 14.93 -17.03
CA LEU A 531 58.06 15.52 -17.86
C LEU A 531 59.46 15.01 -17.50
N GLU A 532 59.76 14.87 -16.20
CA GLU A 532 61.09 14.50 -15.69
C GLU A 532 61.26 12.99 -15.59
N ASP A 533 60.40 12.29 -14.85
CA ASP A 533 60.57 10.85 -14.60
C ASP A 533 60.19 9.99 -15.81
N LEU A 534 59.00 10.22 -16.36
CA LEU A 534 58.47 9.45 -17.49
C LEU A 534 59.02 9.96 -18.83
N GLY A 535 58.89 11.26 -19.08
CA GLY A 535 59.27 11.90 -20.32
C GLY A 535 60.78 12.14 -20.48
N ARG A 536 61.51 12.28 -19.36
CA ARG A 536 62.94 12.61 -19.30
C ARG A 536 63.31 13.79 -20.20
N LEU A 537 62.49 14.83 -20.16
CA LEU A 537 62.63 16.02 -20.96
C LEU A 537 63.99 16.68 -20.69
N GLY A 538 64.76 16.90 -21.75
CA GLY A 538 66.06 17.53 -21.70
C GLY A 538 66.05 18.96 -22.22
N LYS A 539 67.08 19.73 -21.84
CA LYS A 539 67.32 21.08 -22.35
C LYS A 539 67.37 21.09 -23.88
N GLY A 540 66.65 22.02 -24.49
CA GLY A 540 66.57 22.21 -25.95
C GLY A 540 65.65 21.22 -26.68
N GLN A 541 64.99 20.30 -25.97
CA GLN A 541 63.95 19.46 -26.56
C GLN A 541 62.62 20.21 -26.66
N THR A 542 61.71 19.69 -27.47
CA THR A 542 60.37 20.25 -27.68
C THR A 542 59.31 19.44 -26.93
N VAL A 543 58.30 20.12 -26.39
CA VAL A 543 57.15 19.49 -25.73
C VAL A 543 55.84 20.12 -26.19
N LEU A 544 54.81 19.30 -26.44
CA LEU A 544 53.45 19.75 -26.72
C LEU A 544 52.58 19.60 -25.47
N VAL A 545 52.23 20.73 -24.84
CA VAL A 545 51.29 20.78 -23.71
C VAL A 545 49.88 21.00 -24.22
N GLN A 546 49.05 19.96 -24.12
CA GLN A 546 47.64 20.06 -24.48
C GLN A 546 46.82 20.68 -23.35
N SER A 547 45.77 21.44 -23.69
CA SER A 547 44.90 22.11 -22.70
C SER A 547 45.68 22.96 -21.70
N ALA A 548 46.63 23.75 -22.21
CA ALA A 548 47.67 24.47 -21.46
C ALA A 548 47.17 25.42 -20.35
N THR A 549 45.90 25.81 -20.37
CA THR A 549 45.30 26.70 -19.37
C THR A 549 44.57 25.97 -18.24
N GLY A 550 44.69 24.64 -18.15
CA GLY A 550 44.31 23.88 -16.95
C GLY A 550 45.44 23.84 -15.92
N GLY A 551 45.15 23.39 -14.70
CA GLY A 551 46.14 23.34 -13.60
C GLY A 551 47.43 22.61 -13.97
N VAL A 552 47.33 21.34 -14.40
CA VAL A 552 48.50 20.56 -14.87
C VAL A 552 49.18 21.20 -16.08
N GLY A 553 48.41 21.83 -16.98
CA GLY A 553 48.95 22.48 -18.16
C GLY A 553 49.87 23.67 -17.81
N LEU A 554 49.42 24.53 -16.90
CA LEU A 554 50.21 25.67 -16.43
C LEU A 554 51.47 25.21 -15.68
N ALA A 555 51.35 24.19 -14.83
CA ALA A 555 52.51 23.60 -14.14
C ALA A 555 53.51 22.99 -15.13
N ALA A 556 53.03 22.23 -16.12
CA ALA A 556 53.87 21.61 -17.14
C ALA A 556 54.65 22.64 -17.97
N ILE A 557 54.02 23.77 -18.31
CA ILE A 557 54.69 24.86 -19.03
C ILE A 557 55.82 25.45 -18.18
N GLN A 558 55.54 25.76 -16.91
CA GLN A 558 56.55 26.32 -16.01
C GLN A 558 57.74 25.39 -15.82
N ILE A 559 57.48 24.10 -15.58
CA ILE A 559 58.52 23.08 -15.42
C ILE A 559 59.32 22.90 -16.73
N ALA A 560 58.65 22.75 -17.88
CA ALA A 560 59.33 22.60 -19.15
C ALA A 560 60.24 23.80 -19.50
N LEU A 561 59.76 25.03 -19.27
CA LEU A 561 60.55 26.24 -19.46
C LEU A 561 61.75 26.30 -18.50
N ALA A 562 61.57 25.92 -17.24
CA ALA A 562 62.65 25.86 -16.25
C ALA A 562 63.73 24.83 -16.64
N MET A 563 63.34 23.73 -17.29
CA MET A 563 64.26 22.73 -17.86
C MET A 563 64.94 23.20 -19.16
N GLY A 564 64.54 24.36 -19.69
CA GLY A 564 65.07 24.92 -20.94
C GLY A 564 64.57 24.22 -22.20
N ALA A 565 63.37 23.63 -22.16
CA ALA A 565 62.69 23.05 -23.32
C ALA A 565 61.89 24.11 -24.09
N GLU A 566 61.62 23.84 -25.36
CA GLU A 566 60.72 24.63 -26.20
C GLU A 566 59.29 24.10 -26.08
N VAL A 567 58.34 24.98 -25.76
CA VAL A 567 56.96 24.61 -25.43
C VAL A 567 56.01 24.99 -26.57
N PHE A 568 55.27 24.00 -27.07
CA PHE A 568 54.08 24.19 -27.89
C PHE A 568 52.84 23.97 -27.02
N ALA A 569 51.85 24.85 -27.09
CA ALA A 569 50.67 24.80 -26.26
C ALA A 569 49.38 24.80 -27.09
N THR A 570 48.39 24.00 -26.69
CA THR A 570 47.02 24.10 -27.24
C THR A 570 46.07 24.71 -26.21
N VAL A 571 45.20 25.61 -26.68
CA VAL A 571 44.19 26.30 -25.87
C VAL A 571 42.85 26.32 -26.59
N GLY A 572 41.75 26.24 -25.85
CA GLY A 572 40.41 26.12 -26.44
C GLY A 572 39.76 27.44 -26.88
N THR A 573 40.30 28.60 -26.50
CA THR A 573 39.72 29.91 -26.84
C THR A 573 40.80 30.98 -27.00
N GLU A 574 40.51 32.06 -27.75
CA GLU A 574 41.41 33.22 -27.86
C GLU A 574 41.63 33.94 -26.53
N GLY A 575 40.63 34.00 -25.64
CA GLY A 575 40.82 34.56 -24.30
C GLY A 575 41.86 33.79 -23.48
N LYS A 576 41.80 32.45 -23.53
CA LYS A 576 42.79 31.56 -22.89
C LYS A 576 44.18 31.72 -23.49
N LYS A 577 44.28 31.95 -24.80
CA LYS A 577 45.56 32.24 -25.47
C LYS A 577 46.19 33.52 -24.93
N ARG A 578 45.41 34.60 -24.83
CA ARG A 578 45.87 35.90 -24.31
C ARG A 578 46.25 35.86 -22.82
N ALA A 579 45.66 34.97 -22.04
CA ALA A 579 46.01 34.82 -20.63
C ALA A 579 47.31 34.02 -20.42
N LEU A 580 47.73 33.23 -21.42
CA LEU A 580 48.93 32.39 -21.36
C LEU A 580 50.18 33.11 -21.90
N LEU A 581 49.98 34.07 -22.80
CA LEU A 581 51.01 34.94 -23.39
C LEU A 581 51.15 36.23 -22.58
#